data_AF-A0A256Z8S6-F1
#
_entry.id   AF-A0A256Z8S6-F1
#
_cell.length_a   1.000
_cell.length_b   1.000
_cell.length_c   1.000
_cell.angle_alpha   90.00
_cell.angle_beta   90.00
_cell.angle_gamma   90.00
#
_symmetry.space_group_name_H-M   'P 1'
#
loop_
_entity.id
_entity.type
_entity.pdbx_description
1 polymer ?
#
loop_
_entity_poly.entity_id
_entity_poly.type
_entity_poly.pdbx_seq_one_letter_code
_entity_poly.pdbx_strand_id
1 'polypeptide(L)'
;MLYLDYLYLFKLILISLVVESSLVGIMLLAHLADIHLGFAQYGYPWREDDIYRVFLEAMDKAIKEGVDIVVISGDMFDRYRPPNKALKIAIEVVKRALEKGIKIYAILGEHDIPRKSDEAPQILIPGLKLLGTSKTPLHDEVIIEGEKYLVAGISHHPSKMKYLSALKSKLTNLKHVLKQYRKTILMLHQSIKQFFTFEEGLDLNDIPSEVTYVAMGHLHRRVKTRLENGGVVAYPGSLEILRIDEIDVWLKEGKGFYIVDLSSDEPYVHAINVNVRPQLRITTRYPNHVLAVRSAVSKLRSLGLGKTWDKGILHVDLEIEASKKNLSKNVIDELINITGQNIYVRPKLRVIKESKEGLERVSHENINEIDIVKEFISSTLDVKDERISKDLAEAIIKIKNILANLESGDINEYINELFKYESIWRSKVGVLEPLRVERPPLSTGTPGMSSKELGKSGSKSRKSLRKGEGLLRFLGDS
;
A
#
# COMPACT_ATOMS: atom_id res chain seq x y z
N MET A 1 -44.30 -14.53 38.70
CA MET A 1 -43.64 -15.68 38.04
C MET A 1 -43.69 -15.56 36.52
N LEU A 2 -44.84 -15.23 35.92
CA LEU A 2 -45.03 -15.09 34.45
C LEU A 2 -44.07 -14.11 33.72
N TYR A 3 -43.66 -12.99 34.34
CA TYR A 3 -42.86 -11.96 33.64
C TYR A 3 -41.40 -12.38 33.35
N LEU A 4 -40.81 -13.22 34.22
CA LEU A 4 -39.46 -13.76 34.00
C LEU A 4 -39.44 -14.79 32.86
N ASP A 5 -40.52 -15.55 32.69
CA ASP A 5 -40.63 -16.58 31.65
C ASP A 5 -40.74 -15.94 30.26
N TYR A 6 -41.47 -14.83 30.11
CA TYR A 6 -41.53 -14.08 28.83
C TYR A 6 -40.20 -13.41 28.48
N LEU A 7 -39.44 -12.92 29.47
CA LEU A 7 -38.12 -12.33 29.23
C LEU A 7 -37.10 -13.39 28.77
N TYR A 8 -37.19 -14.60 29.33
CA TYR A 8 -36.37 -15.74 28.94
C TYR A 8 -36.74 -16.25 27.54
N LEU A 9 -38.04 -16.34 27.23
CA LEU A 9 -38.54 -16.69 25.91
C LEU A 9 -38.15 -15.65 24.85
N PHE A 10 -38.24 -14.35 25.18
CA PHE A 10 -37.81 -13.27 24.29
C PHE A 10 -36.30 -13.31 24.04
N LYS A 11 -35.48 -13.61 25.07
CA LYS A 11 -34.05 -13.84 24.92
C LYS A 11 -33.75 -15.06 24.05
N LEU A 12 -34.47 -16.17 24.22
CA LEU A 12 -34.32 -17.36 23.38
C LEU A 12 -34.71 -17.10 21.93
N ILE A 13 -35.78 -16.34 21.69
CA ILE A 13 -36.18 -15.90 20.34
C ILE A 13 -35.12 -14.98 19.74
N LEU A 14 -34.57 -14.03 20.51
CA LEU A 14 -33.48 -13.17 20.04
C LEU A 14 -32.21 -13.97 19.73
N ILE A 15 -31.85 -14.92 20.59
CA ILE A 15 -30.72 -15.83 20.35
C ILE A 15 -30.99 -16.69 19.12
N SER A 16 -32.21 -17.21 18.95
CA SER A 16 -32.59 -18.01 17.77
C SER A 16 -32.56 -17.18 16.50
N LEU A 17 -33.03 -15.92 16.53
CA LEU A 17 -32.96 -14.98 15.40
C LEU A 17 -31.52 -14.56 15.09
N VAL A 18 -30.66 -14.44 16.11
CA VAL A 18 -29.22 -14.19 15.95
C VAL A 18 -28.49 -15.44 15.45
N VAL A 19 -28.94 -16.63 15.84
CA VAL A 19 -28.38 -17.91 15.37
C VAL A 19 -28.81 -18.18 13.92
N GLU A 20 -30.08 -17.93 13.57
CA GLU A 20 -30.57 -17.99 12.19
C GLU A 20 -29.95 -16.90 11.31
N SER A 21 -29.66 -15.70 11.83
CA SER A 21 -28.90 -14.70 11.08
C SER A 21 -27.39 -14.98 11.02
N SER A 22 -26.85 -15.78 11.94
CA SER A 22 -25.47 -16.32 11.86
C SER A 22 -25.34 -17.56 10.97
N LEU A 23 -26.45 -18.07 10.45
CA LEU A 23 -26.50 -19.07 9.37
C LEU A 23 -26.56 -18.43 7.97
N VAL A 24 -26.50 -17.10 7.88
CA VAL A 24 -26.28 -16.40 6.61
C VAL A 24 -24.84 -16.67 6.19
N GLY A 25 -24.67 -17.36 5.06
CA GLY A 25 -23.36 -17.77 4.56
C GLY A 25 -22.35 -16.62 4.56
N ILE A 26 -21.28 -16.78 5.33
CA ILE A 26 -20.23 -15.77 5.45
C ILE A 26 -19.27 -15.99 4.30
N MET A 27 -19.35 -15.16 3.26
CA MET A 27 -18.35 -15.14 2.20
C MET A 27 -17.37 -13.99 2.39
N LEU A 28 -16.11 -14.34 2.65
CA LEU A 28 -14.99 -13.43 2.62
C LEU A 28 -14.23 -13.59 1.30
N LEU A 29 -14.05 -12.50 0.58
CA LEU A 29 -13.31 -12.45 -0.69
C LEU A 29 -12.05 -11.61 -0.53
N ALA A 30 -10.90 -12.14 -0.96
CA ALA A 30 -9.70 -11.33 -1.18
C ALA A 30 -9.69 -10.81 -2.62
N HIS A 31 -9.61 -9.50 -2.79
CA HIS A 31 -9.51 -8.83 -4.09
C HIS A 31 -8.13 -8.23 -4.30
N LEU A 32 -7.36 -8.83 -5.20
CA LEU A 32 -6.06 -8.38 -5.68
C LEU A 32 -6.16 -7.92 -7.14
N ALA A 33 -5.28 -7.03 -7.57
CA ALA A 33 -5.09 -6.65 -8.96
C ALA A 33 -3.65 -6.13 -9.17
N ASP A 34 -3.23 -5.99 -10.43
CA ASP A 34 -2.02 -5.23 -10.79
C ASP A 34 -0.78 -5.71 -10.02
N ILE A 35 -0.56 -7.03 -10.01
CA ILE A 35 0.53 -7.69 -9.28
C ILE A 35 1.86 -7.53 -10.03
N HIS A 36 1.84 -7.63 -11.36
CA HIS A 36 3.02 -7.52 -12.24
C HIS A 36 4.17 -8.49 -11.90
N LEU A 37 3.86 -9.77 -11.66
CA LEU A 37 4.90 -10.79 -11.46
C LEU A 37 5.91 -10.79 -12.61
N GLY A 38 7.19 -10.70 -12.28
CA GLY A 38 8.29 -10.59 -13.23
C GLY A 38 8.73 -9.16 -13.58
N PHE A 39 8.11 -8.13 -12.98
CA PHE A 39 8.54 -6.75 -13.15
C PHE A 39 9.81 -6.44 -12.37
N ALA A 40 10.90 -6.16 -13.09
CA ALA A 40 12.18 -5.75 -12.52
C ALA A 40 12.34 -4.23 -12.68
N GLN A 41 11.83 -3.45 -11.72
CA GLN A 41 11.95 -1.98 -11.77
C GLN A 41 13.43 -1.57 -11.88
N TYR A 42 13.74 -0.70 -12.84
CA TYR A 42 15.11 -0.26 -13.19
C TYR A 42 16.06 -1.38 -13.67
N GLY A 43 15.54 -2.55 -14.02
CA GLY A 43 16.33 -3.70 -14.48
C GLY A 43 17.05 -4.46 -13.36
N TYR A 44 16.72 -4.19 -12.09
CA TYR A 44 17.37 -4.89 -10.98
C TYR A 44 16.60 -6.15 -10.55
N PRO A 45 17.26 -7.32 -10.46
CA PRO A 45 16.62 -8.55 -9.99
C PRO A 45 16.03 -8.45 -8.58
N TRP A 46 16.67 -7.69 -7.69
CA TRP A 46 16.13 -7.51 -6.33
C TRP A 46 14.81 -6.72 -6.29
N ARG A 47 14.50 -5.91 -7.32
CA ARG A 47 13.18 -5.28 -7.46
C ARG A 47 12.12 -6.26 -7.93
N GLU A 48 12.50 -7.22 -8.78
CA GLU A 48 11.62 -8.33 -9.17
C GLU A 48 11.26 -9.19 -7.95
N ASP A 49 12.23 -9.44 -7.07
CA ASP A 49 12.01 -10.19 -5.83
C ASP A 49 11.08 -9.47 -4.85
N ASP A 50 11.06 -8.14 -4.87
CA ASP A 50 10.14 -7.36 -4.05
C ASP A 50 8.68 -7.63 -4.44
N ILE A 51 8.39 -7.72 -5.75
CA ILE A 51 7.06 -8.07 -6.27
C ILE A 51 6.63 -9.46 -5.75
N TYR A 52 7.54 -10.44 -5.82
CA TYR A 52 7.26 -11.78 -5.32
C TYR A 52 6.99 -11.78 -3.81
N ARG A 53 7.79 -11.03 -3.04
CA ARG A 53 7.64 -10.95 -1.58
C ARG A 53 6.28 -10.36 -1.19
N VAL A 54 5.85 -9.26 -1.81
CA VAL A 54 4.56 -8.64 -1.48
C VAL A 54 3.37 -9.51 -1.94
N PHE A 55 3.51 -10.26 -3.04
CA PHE A 55 2.48 -11.19 -3.48
C PHE A 55 2.33 -12.37 -2.52
N LEU A 56 3.45 -12.97 -2.08
CA LEU A 56 3.44 -13.99 -1.02
C LEU A 56 2.80 -13.45 0.25
N GLU A 57 3.18 -12.24 0.69
CA GLU A 57 2.60 -11.63 1.88
C GLU A 57 1.09 -11.39 1.76
N ALA A 58 0.62 -10.88 0.63
CA ALA A 58 -0.80 -10.65 0.39
C ALA A 58 -1.60 -11.96 0.49
N MET A 59 -1.10 -13.03 -0.14
CA MET A 59 -1.74 -14.33 -0.13
C MET A 59 -1.66 -15.02 1.24
N ASP A 60 -0.56 -14.88 1.97
CA ASP A 60 -0.44 -15.35 3.35
C ASP A 60 -1.43 -14.65 4.28
N LYS A 61 -1.62 -13.33 4.12
CA LYS A 61 -2.64 -12.58 4.86
C LYS A 61 -4.05 -13.03 4.50
N ALA A 62 -4.36 -13.18 3.21
CA ALA A 62 -5.66 -13.69 2.77
C ALA A 62 -5.98 -15.08 3.34
N ILE A 63 -5.01 -16.01 3.28
CA ILE A 63 -5.14 -17.35 3.87
C ILE A 63 -5.35 -17.27 5.39
N LYS A 64 -4.59 -16.40 6.08
CA LYS A 64 -4.68 -16.23 7.53
C LYS A 64 -6.05 -15.71 7.97
N GLU A 65 -6.63 -14.78 7.21
CA GLU A 65 -7.97 -14.23 7.47
C GLU A 65 -9.10 -15.22 7.11
N GLY A 66 -8.78 -16.35 6.47
CA GLY A 66 -9.75 -17.40 6.18
C GLY A 66 -10.72 -17.03 5.07
N VAL A 67 -10.24 -16.32 4.03
CA VAL A 67 -11.06 -15.99 2.87
C VAL A 67 -11.50 -17.24 2.12
N ASP A 68 -12.73 -17.23 1.60
CA ASP A 68 -13.30 -18.34 0.85
C ASP A 68 -12.82 -18.35 -0.60
N ILE A 69 -12.66 -17.15 -1.17
CA ILE A 69 -12.24 -16.96 -2.55
C ILE A 69 -11.21 -15.83 -2.67
N VAL A 70 -10.33 -15.96 -3.66
CA VAL A 70 -9.39 -14.93 -4.09
C VAL A 70 -9.72 -14.58 -5.54
N VAL A 71 -9.88 -13.28 -5.83
CA VAL A 71 -10.02 -12.75 -7.18
C VAL A 71 -8.81 -11.91 -7.55
N ILE A 72 -8.24 -12.16 -8.72
CA ILE A 72 -7.13 -11.40 -9.31
C ILE A 72 -7.64 -10.69 -10.55
N SER A 73 -7.92 -9.39 -10.43
CA SER A 73 -8.58 -8.58 -11.45
C SER A 73 -7.61 -8.05 -12.52
N GLY A 74 -6.80 -8.93 -13.08
CA GLY A 74 -5.88 -8.64 -14.18
C GLY A 74 -4.51 -8.11 -13.76
N ASP A 75 -3.62 -8.03 -14.74
CA ASP A 75 -2.19 -7.71 -14.64
C ASP A 75 -1.50 -8.54 -13.55
N MET A 76 -1.79 -9.84 -13.56
CA MET A 76 -1.12 -10.80 -12.67
C MET A 76 0.37 -10.89 -13.03
N PHE A 77 0.70 -10.85 -14.32
CA PHE A 77 2.06 -10.86 -14.82
C PHE A 77 2.41 -9.53 -15.50
N ASP A 78 3.67 -9.14 -15.43
CA ASP A 78 4.16 -7.91 -16.09
C ASP A 78 4.14 -8.01 -17.63
N ARG A 79 4.11 -9.24 -18.15
CA ARG A 79 4.04 -9.53 -19.58
C ARG A 79 3.46 -10.93 -19.81
N TYR A 80 2.77 -11.11 -20.93
CA TYR A 80 2.18 -12.39 -21.34
C TYR A 80 3.18 -13.56 -21.45
N ARG A 81 4.48 -13.28 -21.59
CA ARG A 81 5.57 -14.26 -21.46
C ARG A 81 6.41 -13.96 -20.21
N PRO A 82 5.92 -14.32 -19.02
CA PRO A 82 6.61 -14.04 -17.79
C PRO A 82 7.90 -14.87 -17.67
N PRO A 83 8.89 -14.43 -16.86
CA PRO A 83 10.01 -15.28 -16.49
C PRO A 83 9.54 -16.58 -15.85
N ASN A 84 10.30 -17.67 -16.03
CA ASN A 84 10.01 -18.95 -15.38
C ASN A 84 9.91 -18.82 -13.85
N LYS A 85 10.69 -17.91 -13.25
CA LYS A 85 10.63 -17.60 -11.82
C LYS A 85 9.27 -17.05 -11.40
N ALA A 86 8.74 -16.07 -12.15
CA ALA A 86 7.40 -15.52 -11.91
C ALA A 86 6.32 -16.59 -11.99
N LEU A 87 6.37 -17.44 -13.03
CA LEU A 87 5.39 -18.52 -13.19
C LEU A 87 5.48 -19.56 -12.06
N LYS A 88 6.70 -19.94 -11.67
CA LYS A 88 6.93 -20.85 -10.53
C LYS A 88 6.32 -20.30 -9.25
N ILE A 89 6.59 -19.03 -8.93
CA ILE A 89 6.05 -18.37 -7.73
C ILE A 89 4.52 -18.32 -7.79
N ALA A 90 3.93 -17.96 -8.93
CA ALA A 90 2.48 -17.96 -9.11
C ALA A 90 1.87 -19.33 -8.81
N ILE A 91 2.43 -20.40 -9.38
CA ILE A 91 1.98 -21.78 -9.17
C ILE A 91 2.07 -22.18 -7.69
N GLU A 92 3.20 -21.91 -7.04
CA GLU A 92 3.41 -22.28 -5.64
C GLU A 92 2.44 -21.56 -4.70
N VAL A 93 2.24 -20.26 -4.90
CA VAL A 93 1.35 -19.45 -4.06
C VAL A 93 -0.12 -19.83 -4.26
N VAL A 94 -0.55 -20.03 -5.50
CA VAL A 94 -1.91 -20.48 -5.83
C VAL A 94 -2.17 -21.87 -5.25
N LYS A 95 -1.23 -22.81 -5.41
CA LYS A 95 -1.33 -24.16 -4.85
C LYS A 95 -1.54 -24.12 -3.33
N ARG A 96 -0.79 -23.30 -2.60
CA ARG A 96 -0.92 -23.17 -1.13
C ARG A 96 -2.32 -22.70 -0.70
N ALA A 97 -2.92 -21.76 -1.44
CA ALA A 97 -4.28 -21.31 -1.15
C ALA A 97 -5.33 -22.38 -1.51
N LEU A 98 -5.17 -23.09 -2.63
CA LEU A 98 -6.05 -24.18 -3.03
C LEU A 98 -6.03 -25.35 -2.02
N GLU A 99 -4.85 -25.68 -1.46
CA GLU A 99 -4.71 -26.68 -0.39
C GLU A 99 -5.46 -26.31 0.91
N LYS A 100 -5.84 -25.03 1.06
CA LYS A 100 -6.69 -24.54 2.15
C LYS A 100 -8.16 -24.46 1.79
N GLY A 101 -8.54 -24.94 0.60
CA GLY A 101 -9.92 -24.90 0.11
C GLY A 101 -10.33 -23.55 -0.49
N ILE A 102 -9.39 -22.62 -0.64
CA ILE A 102 -9.65 -21.28 -1.18
C ILE A 102 -9.72 -21.36 -2.71
N LYS A 103 -10.83 -20.93 -3.30
CA LYS A 103 -10.99 -20.92 -4.76
C LYS A 103 -10.35 -19.65 -5.33
N ILE A 104 -9.68 -19.77 -6.47
CA ILE A 104 -8.95 -18.64 -7.07
C ILE A 104 -9.46 -18.38 -8.48
N TYR A 105 -9.85 -17.15 -8.72
CA TYR A 105 -10.31 -16.65 -10.01
C TYR A 105 -9.37 -15.56 -10.52
N ALA A 106 -9.14 -15.53 -11.82
CA ALA A 106 -8.44 -14.44 -12.48
C ALA A 106 -9.15 -14.03 -13.77
N ILE A 107 -8.93 -12.79 -14.18
CA ILE A 107 -9.15 -12.31 -15.55
C ILE A 107 -7.82 -11.83 -16.11
N LEU A 108 -7.72 -11.65 -17.43
CA LEU A 108 -6.53 -11.06 -18.04
C LEU A 108 -6.61 -9.54 -17.97
N GLY A 109 -5.52 -8.90 -17.53
CA GLY A 109 -5.32 -7.47 -17.71
C GLY A 109 -4.69 -7.14 -19.06
N GLU A 110 -4.25 -5.89 -19.25
CA GLU A 110 -3.59 -5.48 -20.51
C GLU A 110 -2.28 -6.25 -20.74
N HIS A 111 -1.47 -6.42 -19.70
CA HIS A 111 -0.14 -7.02 -19.78
C HIS A 111 -0.19 -8.54 -19.98
N ASP A 112 -1.27 -9.16 -19.54
CA ASP A 112 -1.49 -10.60 -19.60
C ASP A 112 -1.92 -11.08 -21.00
N ILE A 113 -2.55 -10.22 -21.81
CA ILE A 113 -3.13 -10.60 -23.10
C ILE A 113 -2.03 -10.90 -24.14
N PRO A 114 -2.01 -12.11 -24.73
CA PRO A 114 -1.07 -12.44 -25.80
C PRO A 114 -1.27 -11.59 -27.06
N ARG A 115 -0.17 -11.10 -27.64
CA ARG A 115 -0.20 -10.30 -28.89
C ARG A 115 -0.40 -11.12 -30.18
N LYS A 116 -0.32 -12.45 -30.08
CA LYS A 116 -0.50 -13.43 -31.17
C LYS A 116 -1.41 -14.56 -30.67
N SER A 117 -1.70 -15.53 -31.53
CA SER A 117 -2.34 -16.78 -31.10
C SER A 117 -1.39 -17.56 -30.20
N ASP A 118 -1.41 -17.26 -28.90
CA ASP A 118 -0.68 -17.92 -27.83
C ASP A 118 -1.64 -18.11 -26.63
N GLU A 119 -1.23 -18.90 -25.64
CA GLU A 119 -2.02 -19.05 -24.41
C GLU A 119 -1.63 -18.01 -23.36
N ALA A 120 -2.61 -17.61 -22.55
CA ALA A 120 -2.35 -16.72 -21.42
C ALA A 120 -1.60 -17.49 -20.30
N PRO A 121 -0.62 -16.88 -19.62
CA PRO A 121 0.20 -17.56 -18.62
C PRO A 121 -0.63 -18.10 -17.44
N GLN A 122 -1.79 -17.51 -17.15
CA GLN A 122 -2.74 -17.95 -16.14
C GLN A 122 -3.26 -19.37 -16.39
N ILE A 123 -3.39 -19.80 -17.65
CA ILE A 123 -3.84 -21.16 -18.01
C ILE A 123 -2.84 -22.22 -17.53
N LEU A 124 -1.56 -21.85 -17.37
CA LEU A 124 -0.50 -22.74 -16.92
C LEU A 124 -0.51 -22.95 -15.39
N ILE A 125 -1.39 -22.27 -14.64
CA ILE A 125 -1.46 -22.33 -13.18
C ILE A 125 -2.55 -23.34 -12.77
N PRO A 126 -2.19 -24.53 -12.25
CA PRO A 126 -3.18 -25.55 -11.91
C PRO A 126 -4.17 -25.08 -10.84
N GLY A 127 -5.47 -25.30 -11.11
CA GLY A 127 -6.56 -24.99 -10.18
C GLY A 127 -7.00 -23.52 -10.15
N LEU A 128 -6.26 -22.60 -10.79
CA LEU A 128 -6.73 -21.23 -11.01
C LEU A 128 -7.80 -21.23 -12.12
N LYS A 129 -8.94 -20.61 -11.84
CA LYS A 129 -10.03 -20.47 -12.82
C LYS A 129 -9.88 -19.14 -13.57
N LEU A 130 -9.45 -19.21 -14.82
CA LEU A 130 -9.41 -18.05 -15.71
C LEU A 130 -10.80 -17.82 -16.31
N LEU A 131 -11.30 -16.59 -16.20
CA LEU A 131 -12.61 -16.17 -16.73
C LEU A 131 -12.46 -15.08 -17.79
N GLY A 132 -13.51 -14.93 -18.61
CA GLY A 132 -13.73 -13.70 -19.36
C GLY A 132 -12.89 -13.53 -20.62
N THR A 133 -12.27 -14.58 -21.14
CA THR A 133 -11.58 -14.60 -22.44
C THR A 133 -12.48 -15.18 -23.54
N SER A 134 -12.03 -15.20 -24.79
CA SER A 134 -12.75 -15.89 -25.88
C SER A 134 -12.74 -17.42 -25.75
N LYS A 135 -11.82 -17.98 -24.95
CA LYS A 135 -11.63 -19.43 -24.76
C LYS A 135 -12.11 -19.93 -23.39
N THR A 136 -12.56 -19.03 -22.51
CA THR A 136 -12.92 -19.34 -21.13
C THR A 136 -14.34 -18.86 -20.83
N PRO A 137 -15.04 -19.48 -19.86
CA PRO A 137 -16.38 -19.04 -19.50
C PRO A 137 -16.36 -17.61 -18.93
N LEU A 138 -17.49 -16.91 -19.08
CA LEU A 138 -17.65 -15.56 -18.53
C LEU A 138 -17.97 -15.56 -17.03
N HIS A 139 -18.41 -16.69 -16.47
CA HIS A 139 -18.81 -16.80 -15.08
C HIS A 139 -18.69 -18.23 -14.55
N ASP A 140 -18.73 -18.35 -13.23
CA ASP A 140 -18.75 -19.61 -12.48
C ASP A 140 -19.65 -19.46 -11.25
N GLU A 141 -20.34 -20.53 -10.86
CA GLU A 141 -21.12 -20.59 -9.62
C GLU A 141 -20.23 -21.13 -8.49
N VAL A 142 -20.26 -20.45 -7.35
CA VAL A 142 -19.56 -20.87 -6.14
C VAL A 142 -20.54 -21.04 -4.99
N ILE A 143 -20.54 -22.23 -4.38
CA ILE A 143 -21.33 -22.52 -3.18
C ILE A 143 -20.42 -22.38 -1.96
N ILE A 144 -20.79 -21.50 -1.02
CA ILE A 144 -20.14 -21.27 0.27
C ILE A 144 -21.20 -21.43 1.35
N GLU A 145 -21.01 -22.38 2.28
CA GLU A 145 -21.93 -22.62 3.40
C GLU A 145 -23.40 -22.82 2.99
N GLY A 146 -23.65 -23.37 1.80
CA GLY A 146 -24.99 -23.62 1.25
C GLY A 146 -25.56 -22.47 0.39
N GLU A 147 -24.94 -21.29 0.45
CA GLU A 147 -25.34 -20.13 -0.34
C GLU A 147 -24.63 -20.09 -1.69
N LYS A 148 -25.37 -19.69 -2.73
CA LYS A 148 -24.89 -19.60 -4.12
C LYS A 148 -24.45 -18.18 -4.45
N TYR A 149 -23.21 -18.04 -4.89
CA TYR A 149 -22.65 -16.79 -5.38
C TYR A 149 -22.23 -16.95 -6.84
N LEU A 150 -22.38 -15.89 -7.63
CA LEU A 150 -21.88 -15.85 -9.00
C LEU A 150 -20.58 -15.05 -9.05
N VAL A 151 -19.54 -15.64 -9.61
CA VAL A 151 -18.30 -14.92 -9.96
C VAL A 151 -18.27 -14.78 -11.49
N ALA A 152 -18.46 -13.57 -11.98
CA ALA A 152 -18.37 -13.22 -13.40
C ALA A 152 -17.08 -12.43 -13.66
N GLY A 153 -16.54 -12.55 -14.87
CA GLY A 153 -15.33 -11.85 -15.27
C GLY A 153 -15.33 -11.51 -16.75
N ILE A 154 -14.81 -10.33 -17.09
CA ILE A 154 -14.48 -9.95 -18.46
C ILE A 154 -13.03 -9.44 -18.47
N SER A 155 -12.17 -10.11 -19.24
CA SER A 155 -10.78 -9.70 -19.42
C SER A 155 -10.68 -8.32 -20.10
N HIS A 156 -9.52 -7.67 -19.99
CA HIS A 156 -9.28 -6.33 -20.50
C HIS A 156 -9.71 -6.15 -21.97
N HIS A 157 -10.26 -4.98 -22.26
CA HIS A 157 -10.63 -4.53 -23.60
C HIS A 157 -10.00 -3.16 -23.79
N PRO A 158 -9.31 -2.89 -24.91
CA PRO A 158 -8.68 -1.59 -25.11
C PRO A 158 -9.70 -0.45 -24.99
N SER A 159 -9.30 0.66 -24.39
CA SER A 159 -10.16 1.84 -24.18
C SER A 159 -10.54 2.60 -25.47
N LYS A 160 -10.41 2.00 -26.65
CA LYS A 160 -10.84 2.60 -27.92
C LYS A 160 -12.31 2.33 -28.17
N MET A 161 -13.05 3.33 -28.64
CA MET A 161 -14.51 3.31 -28.86
C MET A 161 -15.10 2.00 -29.43
N LYS A 162 -14.46 1.40 -30.46
CA LYS A 162 -14.91 0.13 -31.08
C LYS A 162 -14.94 -1.05 -30.10
N TYR A 163 -14.01 -1.11 -29.15
CA TYR A 163 -13.93 -2.20 -28.17
C TYR A 163 -14.80 -1.92 -26.94
N LEU A 164 -15.01 -0.64 -26.61
CA LEU A 164 -15.94 -0.24 -25.54
C LEU A 164 -17.39 -0.67 -25.86
N SER A 165 -17.85 -0.55 -27.11
CA SER A 165 -19.20 -1.00 -27.48
C SER A 165 -19.37 -2.52 -27.31
N ALA A 166 -18.34 -3.31 -27.68
CA ALA A 166 -18.33 -4.75 -27.47
C ALA A 166 -18.32 -5.11 -25.97
N LEU A 167 -17.56 -4.39 -25.15
CA LEU A 167 -17.54 -4.55 -23.70
C LEU A 167 -18.91 -4.27 -23.08
N LYS A 168 -19.55 -3.15 -23.44
CA LYS A 168 -20.90 -2.78 -22.98
C LYS A 168 -21.94 -3.83 -23.39
N SER A 169 -21.84 -4.39 -24.59
CA SER A 169 -22.71 -5.48 -25.03
C SER A 169 -22.52 -6.74 -24.16
N LYS A 170 -21.27 -7.12 -23.85
CA LYS A 170 -21.00 -8.25 -22.93
C LYS A 170 -21.57 -8.00 -21.53
N LEU A 171 -21.38 -6.80 -20.97
CA LEU A 171 -21.95 -6.43 -19.67
C LEU A 171 -23.48 -6.50 -19.68
N THR A 172 -24.12 -6.05 -20.77
CA THR A 172 -25.57 -6.13 -20.93
C THR A 172 -26.04 -7.58 -20.98
N ASN A 173 -25.34 -8.46 -21.70
CA ASN A 173 -25.69 -9.88 -21.78
C ASN A 173 -25.52 -10.60 -20.43
N LEU A 174 -24.56 -10.19 -19.60
CA LEU A 174 -24.38 -10.74 -18.25
C LEU A 174 -25.56 -10.45 -17.32
N LYS A 175 -26.35 -9.39 -17.56
CA LYS A 175 -27.50 -9.02 -16.71
C LYS A 175 -28.45 -10.20 -16.50
N HIS A 176 -28.73 -10.97 -17.55
CA HIS A 176 -29.67 -12.10 -17.46
C HIS A 176 -29.20 -13.21 -16.52
N VAL A 177 -27.88 -13.40 -16.41
CA VAL A 177 -27.29 -14.39 -15.49
C VAL A 177 -27.18 -13.81 -14.09
N LEU A 178 -26.72 -12.56 -13.96
CA LEU A 178 -26.56 -11.87 -12.67
C LEU A 178 -27.88 -11.82 -11.88
N LYS A 179 -29.02 -11.60 -12.55
CA LYS A 179 -30.36 -11.57 -11.93
C LYS A 179 -30.77 -12.86 -11.22
N GLN A 180 -30.14 -13.98 -11.54
CA GLN A 180 -30.50 -15.29 -10.97
C GLN A 180 -29.88 -15.52 -9.58
N TYR A 181 -29.02 -14.60 -9.12
CA TYR A 181 -28.26 -14.73 -7.89
C TYR A 181 -28.48 -13.51 -7.01
N ARG A 182 -28.59 -13.74 -5.69
CA ARG A 182 -28.67 -12.65 -4.71
C ARG A 182 -27.35 -11.89 -4.59
N LYS A 183 -26.24 -12.61 -4.66
CA LYS A 183 -24.89 -12.10 -4.44
C LYS A 183 -23.99 -12.39 -5.63
N THR A 184 -23.45 -11.33 -6.22
CA THR A 184 -22.70 -11.42 -7.47
C THR A 184 -21.43 -10.59 -7.40
N ILE A 185 -20.36 -11.14 -7.94
CA ILE A 185 -19.05 -10.50 -8.09
C ILE A 185 -18.77 -10.35 -9.58
N LEU A 186 -18.40 -9.15 -10.01
CA LEU A 186 -17.97 -8.87 -11.37
C LEU A 186 -16.51 -8.43 -11.38
N MET A 187 -15.63 -9.21 -12.01
CA MET A 187 -14.22 -8.89 -12.20
C MET A 187 -14.04 -8.14 -13.53
N LEU A 188 -13.39 -6.98 -13.48
CA LEU A 188 -13.05 -6.19 -14.67
C LEU A 188 -11.64 -5.61 -14.54
N HIS A 189 -10.97 -5.42 -15.68
CA HIS A 189 -9.70 -4.73 -15.77
C HIS A 189 -9.81 -3.61 -16.81
N GLN A 190 -10.31 -2.46 -16.39
CA GLN A 190 -10.77 -1.37 -17.27
C GLN A 190 -10.60 -0.02 -16.58
N SER A 191 -10.49 1.06 -17.35
CA SER A 191 -10.61 2.42 -16.84
C SER A 191 -12.10 2.77 -16.60
N ILE A 192 -12.37 3.50 -15.51
CA ILE A 192 -13.68 4.11 -15.22
C ILE A 192 -13.52 5.62 -15.33
N LYS A 193 -14.24 6.27 -16.24
CA LYS A 193 -14.04 7.70 -16.59
C LYS A 193 -14.03 8.62 -15.37
N GLN A 194 -14.85 8.34 -14.36
CA GLN A 194 -14.92 9.12 -13.12
C GLN A 194 -13.63 9.13 -12.30
N PHE A 195 -12.73 8.16 -12.50
CA PHE A 195 -11.49 8.01 -11.75
C PHE A 195 -10.23 8.42 -12.54
N PHE A 196 -10.40 8.72 -13.83
CA PHE A 196 -9.32 9.08 -14.74
C PHE A 196 -9.62 10.42 -15.42
N THR A 197 -8.68 11.35 -15.39
CA THR A 197 -8.92 12.70 -15.95
C THR A 197 -8.92 12.72 -17.48
N PHE A 198 -8.16 11.83 -18.13
CA PHE A 198 -7.90 11.91 -19.58
C PHE A 198 -8.04 10.57 -20.32
N GLU A 199 -8.52 9.52 -19.66
CA GLU A 199 -8.68 8.21 -20.28
C GLU A 199 -10.14 7.94 -20.65
N GLU A 200 -10.37 7.46 -21.86
CA GLU A 200 -11.64 6.82 -22.20
C GLU A 200 -11.80 5.53 -21.40
N GLY A 201 -13.04 5.15 -21.12
CA GLY A 201 -13.34 3.99 -20.29
C GLY A 201 -14.83 3.77 -20.13
N LEU A 202 -15.18 2.87 -19.23
CA LEU A 202 -16.55 2.67 -18.79
C LEU A 202 -17.03 3.86 -17.96
N ASP A 203 -18.31 4.16 -18.05
CA ASP A 203 -18.99 4.97 -17.04
C ASP A 203 -19.44 4.08 -15.88
N LEU A 204 -19.55 4.61 -14.67
CA LEU A 204 -20.15 3.86 -13.56
C LEU A 204 -21.56 3.34 -13.89
N ASN A 205 -22.32 4.07 -14.70
CA ASN A 205 -23.66 3.67 -15.16
C ASN A 205 -23.64 2.51 -16.19
N ASP A 206 -22.49 2.22 -16.79
CA ASP A 206 -22.35 1.05 -17.66
C ASP A 206 -22.26 -0.26 -16.86
N ILE A 207 -21.98 -0.18 -15.55
CA ILE A 207 -21.93 -1.33 -14.65
C ILE A 207 -23.35 -1.85 -14.41
N PRO A 208 -23.62 -3.15 -14.58
CA PRO A 208 -24.93 -3.72 -14.26
C PRO A 208 -25.34 -3.51 -12.80
N SER A 209 -26.57 -3.03 -12.59
CA SER A 209 -27.15 -2.77 -11.25
C SER A 209 -27.48 -4.05 -10.49
N GLU A 210 -27.30 -5.23 -11.09
CA GLU A 210 -27.43 -6.52 -10.42
C GLU A 210 -26.14 -6.97 -9.73
N VAL A 211 -25.05 -6.21 -9.90
CA VAL A 211 -23.76 -6.53 -9.28
C VAL A 211 -23.73 -6.07 -7.83
N THR A 212 -23.37 -6.99 -6.92
CA THR A 212 -23.11 -6.66 -5.51
C THR A 212 -21.73 -6.06 -5.33
N TYR A 213 -20.69 -6.66 -5.91
CA TYR A 213 -19.31 -6.18 -5.82
C TYR A 213 -18.60 -6.21 -7.17
N VAL A 214 -18.02 -5.09 -7.58
CA VAL A 214 -17.19 -5.00 -8.79
C VAL A 214 -15.72 -4.94 -8.38
N ALA A 215 -15.02 -6.03 -8.66
CA ALA A 215 -13.59 -6.20 -8.43
C ALA A 215 -12.80 -5.64 -9.63
N MET A 216 -12.40 -4.37 -9.57
CA MET A 216 -11.67 -3.68 -10.62
C MET A 216 -10.14 -3.82 -10.47
N GLY A 217 -9.42 -3.97 -11.58
CA GLY A 217 -7.98 -3.69 -11.71
C GLY A 217 -7.71 -2.65 -12.80
N HIS A 218 -6.42 -2.32 -13.04
CA HIS A 218 -5.86 -1.32 -13.98
C HIS A 218 -5.36 -0.04 -13.29
N LEU A 219 -6.09 0.43 -12.28
CA LEU A 219 -5.70 1.62 -11.53
C LEU A 219 -4.80 1.24 -10.34
N HIS A 220 -3.53 1.66 -10.36
CA HIS A 220 -2.52 1.29 -9.36
C HIS A 220 -2.67 1.94 -7.97
N ARG A 221 -3.71 2.78 -7.78
CA ARG A 221 -4.07 3.40 -6.50
C ARG A 221 -5.40 2.87 -5.99
N ARG A 222 -5.62 3.00 -4.69
CA ARG A 222 -6.86 2.55 -4.07
C ARG A 222 -8.00 3.48 -4.40
N VAL A 223 -9.10 2.91 -4.88
CA VAL A 223 -10.36 3.62 -5.06
C VAL A 223 -11.48 2.70 -4.64
N LYS A 224 -12.50 3.25 -3.98
CA LYS A 224 -13.78 2.57 -3.78
C LYS A 224 -14.91 3.58 -3.85
N THR A 225 -16.01 3.19 -4.49
CA THR A 225 -17.24 3.97 -4.54
C THR A 225 -18.44 3.05 -4.38
N ARG A 226 -19.55 3.60 -3.89
CA ARG A 226 -20.84 2.92 -3.85
C ARG A 226 -21.63 3.22 -5.12
N LEU A 227 -22.36 2.22 -5.58
CA LEU A 227 -23.38 2.34 -6.60
C LEU A 227 -24.73 2.66 -5.92
N GLU A 228 -25.68 3.18 -6.69
CA GLU A 228 -27.02 3.56 -6.18
C GLU A 228 -27.79 2.38 -5.58
N ASN A 229 -27.53 1.16 -6.05
CA ASN A 229 -28.12 -0.09 -5.57
C ASN A 229 -27.48 -0.65 -4.28
N GLY A 230 -26.54 0.08 -3.65
CA GLY A 230 -25.78 -0.38 -2.48
C GLY A 230 -24.57 -1.26 -2.80
N GLY A 231 -24.36 -1.62 -4.08
CA GLY A 231 -23.17 -2.33 -4.53
C GLY A 231 -21.91 -1.49 -4.43
N VAL A 232 -20.74 -2.13 -4.47
CA VAL A 232 -19.44 -1.43 -4.34
C VAL A 232 -18.55 -1.70 -5.55
N VAL A 233 -17.99 -0.65 -6.14
CA VAL A 233 -16.92 -0.72 -7.14
C VAL A 233 -15.62 -0.37 -6.47
N ALA A 234 -14.59 -1.20 -6.60
CA ALA A 234 -13.32 -0.95 -5.94
C ALA A 234 -12.12 -1.34 -6.80
N TYR A 235 -11.07 -0.53 -6.74
CA TYR A 235 -9.72 -0.81 -7.24
C TYR A 235 -8.79 -0.98 -6.03
N PRO A 236 -8.12 -2.13 -5.86
CA PRO A 236 -7.23 -2.38 -4.73
C PRO A 236 -5.88 -1.69 -4.89
N GLY A 237 -5.54 -1.28 -6.12
CA GLY A 237 -4.23 -0.80 -6.50
C GLY A 237 -3.24 -1.95 -6.69
N SER A 238 -2.03 -1.59 -7.12
CA SER A 238 -0.93 -2.55 -7.21
C SER A 238 -0.35 -2.88 -5.84
N LEU A 239 0.22 -4.08 -5.68
CA LEU A 239 0.80 -4.53 -4.42
C LEU A 239 2.11 -3.80 -4.07
N GLU A 240 2.84 -3.29 -5.06
CA GLU A 240 4.15 -2.66 -4.93
C GLU A 240 4.21 -1.35 -5.73
N ILE A 241 5.22 -0.51 -5.50
CA ILE A 241 5.42 0.74 -6.23
C ILE A 241 6.05 0.41 -7.59
N LEU A 242 5.21 0.46 -8.64
CA LEU A 242 5.63 0.15 -10.01
C LEU A 242 6.21 1.39 -10.69
N ARG A 243 5.67 2.57 -10.36
CA ARG A 243 6.11 3.87 -10.89
C ARG A 243 6.42 4.87 -9.78
N ILE A 244 7.30 5.83 -10.09
CA ILE A 244 7.79 6.84 -9.13
C ILE A 244 6.65 7.76 -8.65
N ASP A 245 5.68 8.06 -9.52
CA ASP A 245 4.51 8.87 -9.19
C ASP A 245 3.52 8.19 -8.24
N GLU A 246 3.68 6.89 -7.97
CA GLU A 246 2.87 6.17 -6.98
C GLU A 246 3.39 6.32 -5.54
N ILE A 247 4.60 6.86 -5.34
CA ILE A 247 5.23 6.98 -4.00
C ILE A 247 4.37 7.82 -3.06
N ASP A 248 3.91 8.99 -3.52
CA ASP A 248 3.13 9.91 -2.67
C ASP A 248 1.77 9.32 -2.28
N VAL A 249 1.16 8.56 -3.19
CA VAL A 249 -0.10 7.87 -2.92
C VAL A 249 0.12 6.72 -1.94
N TRP A 250 1.19 5.93 -2.11
CA TRP A 250 1.55 4.87 -1.17
C TRP A 250 1.80 5.40 0.25
N LEU A 251 2.49 6.54 0.39
CA LEU A 251 2.72 7.15 1.71
C LEU A 251 1.41 7.56 2.42
N LYS A 252 0.36 7.88 1.67
CA LYS A 252 -0.94 8.32 2.20
C LYS A 252 -1.90 7.15 2.45
N GLU A 253 -1.99 6.22 1.50
CA GLU A 253 -3.05 5.20 1.44
C GLU A 253 -2.53 3.78 1.70
N GLY A 254 -1.21 3.57 1.66
CA GLY A 254 -0.59 2.26 1.61
C GLY A 254 -0.83 1.56 0.27
N LYS A 255 -0.31 0.34 0.17
CA LYS A 255 -0.52 -0.58 -0.96
C LYS A 255 -0.81 -1.98 -0.43
N GLY A 256 -1.51 -2.77 -1.22
CA GLY A 256 -1.93 -4.12 -0.85
C GLY A 256 -3.23 -4.46 -1.53
N PHE A 257 -4.16 -5.08 -0.81
CA PHE A 257 -5.36 -5.66 -1.39
C PHE A 257 -6.60 -5.37 -0.53
N TYR A 258 -7.77 -5.78 -0.99
CA TYR A 258 -9.00 -5.71 -0.19
C TYR A 258 -9.42 -7.08 0.33
N ILE A 259 -9.92 -7.13 1.55
CA ILE A 259 -10.81 -8.20 2.01
C ILE A 259 -12.23 -7.63 2.00
N VAL A 260 -13.14 -8.34 1.36
CA VAL A 260 -14.51 -7.92 1.18
C VAL A 260 -15.39 -8.91 1.91
N ASP A 261 -16.15 -8.38 2.86
CA ASP A 261 -17.18 -9.11 3.56
C ASP A 261 -18.51 -8.96 2.80
N LEU A 262 -19.03 -10.09 2.31
CA LEU A 262 -20.29 -10.18 1.57
C LEU A 262 -21.41 -10.85 2.39
N SER A 263 -21.24 -10.95 3.71
CA SER A 263 -22.22 -11.55 4.62
C SER A 263 -23.47 -10.67 4.79
N SER A 264 -23.33 -9.35 4.73
CA SER A 264 -24.46 -8.40 4.72
C SER A 264 -24.94 -8.08 3.31
N ASP A 265 -26.15 -7.51 3.17
CA ASP A 265 -26.69 -7.08 1.87
C ASP A 265 -25.80 -6.08 1.13
N GLU A 266 -25.18 -5.17 1.86
CA GLU A 266 -24.15 -4.29 1.34
C GLU A 266 -22.75 -4.86 1.61
N PRO A 267 -21.81 -4.84 0.64
CA PRO A 267 -20.43 -5.23 0.87
C PRO A 267 -19.69 -4.31 1.84
N TYR A 268 -18.91 -4.89 2.75
CA TYR A 268 -17.94 -4.13 3.53
C TYR A 268 -16.51 -4.38 3.01
N VAL A 269 -15.79 -3.31 2.69
CA VAL A 269 -14.46 -3.39 2.04
C VAL A 269 -13.36 -2.94 3.00
N HIS A 270 -12.56 -3.90 3.46
CA HIS A 270 -11.40 -3.70 4.33
C HIS A 270 -10.10 -3.60 3.54
N ALA A 271 -9.34 -2.53 3.78
CA ALA A 271 -8.04 -2.32 3.16
C ALA A 271 -6.93 -3.04 3.95
N ILE A 272 -6.22 -3.96 3.30
CA ILE A 272 -5.13 -4.73 3.90
C ILE A 272 -3.81 -4.29 3.27
N ASN A 273 -2.92 -3.72 4.08
CA ASN A 273 -1.60 -3.29 3.62
C ASN A 273 -0.61 -4.44 3.56
N VAL A 274 0.32 -4.40 2.61
CA VAL A 274 1.53 -5.24 2.56
C VAL A 274 2.77 -4.40 2.84
N ASN A 275 3.88 -5.05 3.25
CA ASN A 275 5.12 -4.36 3.59
C ASN A 275 5.92 -4.04 2.33
N VAL A 276 5.57 -2.95 1.65
CA VAL A 276 6.26 -2.42 0.46
C VAL A 276 7.67 -1.92 0.80
N ARG A 277 8.62 -2.06 -0.14
CA ARG A 277 9.99 -1.54 0.06
C ARG A 277 9.95 -0.02 0.24
N PRO A 278 10.57 0.55 1.30
CA PRO A 278 10.57 1.99 1.53
C PRO A 278 11.17 2.78 0.37
N GLN A 279 10.41 3.72 -0.17
CA GLN A 279 10.85 4.66 -1.20
C GLN A 279 10.45 6.09 -0.84
N LEU A 280 11.27 7.06 -1.21
CA LEU A 280 10.93 8.48 -1.10
C LEU A 280 11.39 9.23 -2.35
N ARG A 281 10.67 10.30 -2.66
CA ARG A 281 11.09 11.30 -3.63
C ARG A 281 11.17 12.65 -2.94
N ILE A 282 12.31 13.32 -3.10
CA ILE A 282 12.52 14.68 -2.61
C ILE A 282 12.97 15.58 -3.76
N THR A 283 12.55 16.83 -3.70
CA THR A 283 13.09 17.92 -4.51
C THR A 283 13.88 18.83 -3.59
N THR A 284 15.12 19.16 -3.97
CA THR A 284 15.99 20.02 -3.16
C THR A 284 16.93 20.82 -4.04
N ARG A 285 17.59 21.83 -3.47
CA ARG A 285 18.50 22.75 -4.17
C ARG A 285 19.84 22.81 -3.46
N TYR A 286 20.93 22.83 -4.20
CA TYR A 286 22.26 23.08 -3.65
C TYR A 286 22.36 24.49 -3.05
N PRO A 287 22.98 24.70 -1.86
CA PRO A 287 23.66 23.71 -1.01
C PRO A 287 22.76 23.07 0.07
N ASN A 288 21.45 23.34 0.07
CA ASN A 288 20.51 22.86 1.09
C ASN A 288 20.16 21.36 0.98
N HIS A 289 20.75 20.62 0.03
CA HIS A 289 20.47 19.21 -0.21
C HIS A 289 20.85 18.31 0.96
N VAL A 290 21.87 18.68 1.75
CA VAL A 290 22.37 17.88 2.88
C VAL A 290 21.27 17.62 3.91
N LEU A 291 20.59 18.67 4.37
CA LEU A 291 19.53 18.56 5.39
C LEU A 291 18.32 17.79 4.86
N ALA A 292 17.91 18.08 3.62
CA ALA A 292 16.78 17.40 2.98
C ALA A 292 17.03 15.89 2.86
N VAL A 293 18.24 15.49 2.48
CA VAL A 293 18.63 14.09 2.33
C VAL A 293 18.71 13.40 3.68
N ARG A 294 19.31 14.02 4.70
CA ARG A 294 19.33 13.46 6.07
C ARG A 294 17.92 13.23 6.62
N SER A 295 17.01 14.18 6.40
CA SER A 295 15.60 14.04 6.77
C SER A 295 14.94 12.87 6.02
N ALA A 296 15.18 12.75 4.72
CA ALA A 296 14.65 11.64 3.92
C ALA A 296 15.19 10.28 4.37
N VAL A 297 16.48 10.17 4.73
CA VAL A 297 17.07 8.95 5.29
C VAL A 297 16.37 8.57 6.61
N SER A 298 16.13 9.53 7.49
CA SER A 298 15.39 9.30 8.74
C SER A 298 13.97 8.81 8.45
N LYS A 299 13.28 9.44 7.49
CA LYS A 299 11.93 9.02 7.09
C LYS A 299 11.93 7.60 6.50
N LEU A 300 12.88 7.23 5.65
CA LEU A 300 13.01 5.85 5.14
C LEU A 300 13.19 4.82 6.26
N ARG A 301 13.97 5.14 7.30
CA ARG A 301 14.11 4.28 8.49
C ARG A 301 12.80 4.12 9.24
N SER A 302 12.03 5.20 9.40
CA SER A 302 10.69 5.13 10.01
C SER A 302 9.71 4.26 9.22
N LEU A 303 9.90 4.17 7.90
CA LEU A 303 9.10 3.33 6.98
C LEU A 303 9.54 1.86 6.95
N GLY A 304 10.58 1.47 7.69
CA GLY A 304 11.01 0.08 7.81
C GLY A 304 12.38 -0.26 7.22
N LEU A 305 13.14 0.73 6.73
CA LEU A 305 14.54 0.51 6.34
C LEU A 305 15.38 0.12 7.56
N GLY A 306 16.08 -1.02 7.46
CA GLY A 306 16.84 -1.65 8.53
C GLY A 306 16.01 -2.56 9.45
N LYS A 307 14.68 -2.64 9.25
CA LYS A 307 13.78 -3.52 10.01
C LYS A 307 13.14 -4.58 9.11
N THR A 308 12.25 -4.16 8.22
CA THR A 308 11.52 -5.03 7.29
C THR A 308 12.26 -5.20 5.97
N TRP A 309 13.04 -4.19 5.60
CA TRP A 309 13.82 -4.12 4.37
C TRP A 309 15.26 -3.72 4.66
N ASP A 310 16.19 -4.45 4.06
CA ASP A 310 17.64 -4.20 4.14
C ASP A 310 18.07 -2.96 3.35
N LYS A 311 17.31 -2.61 2.31
CA LYS A 311 17.60 -1.52 1.38
C LYS A 311 16.39 -0.63 1.09
N GLY A 312 16.59 0.68 1.09
CA GLY A 312 15.59 1.70 0.72
C GLY A 312 15.90 2.34 -0.63
N ILE A 313 14.97 3.10 -1.19
CA ILE A 313 15.18 3.85 -2.45
C ILE A 313 14.94 5.34 -2.19
N LEU A 314 15.86 6.18 -2.63
CA LEU A 314 15.72 7.63 -2.54
C LEU A 314 15.87 8.29 -3.91
N HIS A 315 14.80 8.88 -4.41
CA HIS A 315 14.81 9.73 -5.59
C HIS A 315 15.10 11.17 -5.18
N VAL A 316 16.13 11.77 -5.77
CA VAL A 316 16.53 13.15 -5.46
C VAL A 316 16.48 13.98 -6.74
N ASP A 317 15.44 14.80 -6.88
CA ASP A 317 15.42 15.88 -7.87
C ASP A 317 16.26 17.05 -7.30
N LEU A 318 17.50 17.19 -7.77
CA LEU A 318 18.45 18.19 -7.28
C LEU A 318 18.58 19.35 -8.27
N GLU A 319 18.30 20.56 -7.80
CA GLU A 319 18.55 21.79 -8.56
C GLU A 319 19.92 22.37 -8.24
N ILE A 320 20.68 22.70 -9.29
CA ILE A 320 21.96 23.41 -9.20
C ILE A 320 21.95 24.63 -10.12
N GLU A 321 22.45 25.76 -9.62
CA GLU A 321 22.63 26.96 -10.42
C GLU A 321 23.65 26.73 -11.53
N ALA A 322 23.43 27.33 -12.70
CA ALA A 322 24.33 27.22 -13.86
C ALA A 322 25.78 27.62 -13.53
N SER A 323 25.96 28.64 -12.69
CA SER A 323 27.27 29.10 -12.20
C SER A 323 28.02 28.04 -11.37
N LYS A 324 27.29 27.07 -10.80
CA LYS A 324 27.82 26.01 -9.93
C LYS A 324 27.80 24.63 -10.59
N LYS A 325 27.50 24.55 -11.89
CA LYS A 325 27.40 23.27 -12.64
C LYS A 325 28.63 22.38 -12.49
N ASN A 326 29.81 22.98 -12.35
CA ASN A 326 31.11 22.33 -12.17
C ASN A 326 31.15 21.42 -10.93
N LEU A 327 30.32 21.72 -9.91
CA LEU A 327 30.25 20.97 -8.65
C LEU A 327 29.34 19.74 -8.72
N SER A 328 28.63 19.53 -9.84
CA SER A 328 27.62 18.47 -9.98
C SER A 328 28.10 17.08 -9.55
N LYS A 329 29.33 16.69 -9.93
CA LYS A 329 29.90 15.40 -9.52
C LYS A 329 30.11 15.32 -8.00
N ASN A 330 30.74 16.33 -7.41
CA ASN A 330 31.01 16.38 -5.97
C ASN A 330 29.70 16.33 -5.15
N VAL A 331 28.67 17.03 -5.62
CA VAL A 331 27.36 17.04 -4.95
C VAL A 331 26.71 15.66 -5.03
N ILE A 332 26.81 14.95 -6.17
CA ILE A 332 26.30 13.58 -6.28
C ILE A 332 27.06 12.62 -5.35
N ASP A 333 28.39 12.73 -5.28
CA ASP A 333 29.21 11.92 -4.38
C ASP A 333 28.84 12.18 -2.90
N GLU A 334 28.58 13.44 -2.55
CA GLU A 334 28.09 13.83 -1.22
C GLU A 334 26.71 13.21 -0.91
N LEU A 335 25.77 13.22 -1.86
CA LEU A 335 24.47 12.56 -1.69
C LEU A 335 24.62 11.06 -1.37
N ILE A 336 25.50 10.37 -2.10
CA ILE A 336 25.77 8.94 -1.91
C ILE A 336 26.38 8.70 -0.53
N ASN A 337 27.30 9.56 -0.10
CA ASN A 337 27.94 9.46 1.22
C ASN A 337 26.94 9.67 2.37
N ILE A 338 26.04 10.65 2.28
CA ILE A 338 25.04 10.94 3.32
C ILE A 338 24.04 9.78 3.48
N THR A 339 23.63 9.18 2.37
CA THR A 339 22.60 8.13 2.34
C THR A 339 23.13 6.77 2.80
N GLY A 340 24.41 6.50 2.56
CA GLY A 340 25.07 5.25 2.96
C GLY A 340 24.68 4.06 2.08
N GLN A 341 25.24 2.89 2.41
CA GLN A 341 25.19 1.72 1.52
C GLN A 341 23.81 1.04 1.42
N ASN A 342 22.95 1.25 2.42
CA ASN A 342 21.63 0.62 2.49
C ASN A 342 20.55 1.41 1.75
N ILE A 343 20.89 2.46 1.01
CA ILE A 343 19.94 3.25 0.24
C ILE A 343 20.40 3.31 -1.21
N TYR A 344 19.55 2.84 -2.12
CA TYR A 344 19.74 3.04 -3.54
C TYR A 344 19.30 4.46 -3.92
N VAL A 345 20.26 5.34 -4.20
CA VAL A 345 20.01 6.74 -4.56
C VAL A 345 19.84 6.89 -6.06
N ARG A 346 18.81 7.62 -6.48
CA ARG A 346 18.57 8.03 -7.86
C ARG A 346 18.60 9.55 -7.97
N PRO A 347 19.77 10.16 -8.18
CA PRO A 347 19.87 11.60 -8.38
C PRO A 347 19.40 11.97 -9.80
N LYS A 348 18.61 13.05 -9.90
CA LYS A 348 18.26 13.73 -11.14
C LYS A 348 18.67 15.19 -11.01
N LEU A 349 19.76 15.55 -11.68
CA LEU A 349 20.28 16.92 -11.66
C LEU A 349 19.49 17.79 -12.64
N ARG A 350 19.08 18.97 -12.19
CA ARG A 350 18.50 20.03 -13.01
C ARG A 350 19.34 21.28 -12.89
N VAL A 351 19.94 21.71 -14.00
CA VAL A 351 20.66 22.98 -14.05
C VAL A 351 19.64 24.08 -14.29
N ILE A 352 19.49 24.98 -13.33
CA ILE A 352 18.60 26.13 -13.44
C ILE A 352 19.41 27.36 -13.88
N LYS A 353 18.89 28.11 -14.85
CA LYS A 353 19.44 29.43 -15.19
C LYS A 353 19.17 30.36 -14.01
N GLU A 354 20.07 31.31 -13.78
CA GLU A 354 19.74 32.45 -12.93
C GLU A 354 18.48 33.11 -13.50
N SER A 355 17.36 33.02 -12.78
CA SER A 355 16.21 33.86 -13.08
C SER A 355 16.63 35.30 -12.79
N LYS A 356 16.86 36.10 -13.84
CA LYS A 356 16.85 37.56 -13.71
C LYS A 356 15.44 38.10 -13.43
N GLU A 357 14.40 37.29 -13.62
CA GLU A 357 13.04 37.55 -13.14
C GLU A 357 12.87 37.06 -11.69
N GLY A 358 13.51 37.83 -10.81
CA GLY A 358 13.29 37.91 -9.37
C GLY A 358 13.75 39.28 -8.85
N LEU A 359 13.83 40.26 -9.75
CA LEU A 359 14.25 41.64 -9.52
C LEU A 359 13.20 42.58 -10.14
N GLU A 360 11.92 42.39 -9.82
CA GLU A 360 11.17 43.58 -9.42
C GLU A 360 11.72 43.94 -8.04
N ARG A 361 12.71 44.83 -8.06
CA ARG A 361 13.11 45.60 -6.90
C ARG A 361 11.90 46.40 -6.43
N VAL A 362 11.05 45.77 -5.63
CA VAL A 362 10.47 46.52 -4.52
C VAL A 362 11.65 46.82 -3.62
N SER A 363 12.01 48.09 -3.56
CA SER A 363 12.96 48.62 -2.61
C SER A 363 12.51 48.26 -1.19
N HIS A 364 13.02 47.17 -0.65
CA HIS A 364 13.10 46.97 0.79
C HIS A 364 14.53 46.58 1.10
N GLU A 365 15.27 47.56 1.61
CA GLU A 365 16.44 47.33 2.43
C GLU A 365 16.09 46.28 3.51
N ASN A 366 16.95 45.27 3.66
CA ASN A 366 16.98 44.31 4.76
C ASN A 366 15.71 43.46 5.02
N ILE A 367 15.51 42.38 4.26
CA ILE A 367 14.79 41.21 4.81
C ILE A 367 15.82 40.29 5.46
N ASN A 368 15.87 40.31 6.78
CA ASN A 368 16.76 39.49 7.59
C ASN A 368 16.19 38.07 7.71
N GLU A 369 16.99 37.04 7.43
CA GLU A 369 16.59 35.64 7.52
C GLU A 369 16.09 35.26 8.93
N ILE A 370 16.62 35.94 9.95
CA ILE A 370 16.18 35.83 11.34
C ILE A 370 14.73 36.29 11.49
N ASP A 371 14.31 37.36 10.81
CA ASP A 371 12.95 37.92 10.94
C ASP A 371 11.90 36.97 10.34
N ILE A 372 12.24 36.27 9.25
CA ILE A 372 11.36 35.25 8.64
C ILE A 372 11.17 34.06 9.58
N VAL A 373 12.27 33.53 10.13
CA VAL A 373 12.20 32.37 11.05
C VAL A 373 11.50 32.77 12.35
N LYS A 374 11.73 33.98 12.85
CA LYS A 374 11.06 34.56 14.01
C LYS A 374 9.55 34.70 13.81
N GLU A 375 9.10 35.12 12.63
CA GLU A 375 7.67 35.21 12.30
C GLU A 375 7.02 33.83 12.21
N PHE A 376 7.72 32.84 11.63
CA PHE A 376 7.28 31.45 11.61
C PHE A 376 7.16 30.84 13.02
N ILE A 377 8.13 31.10 13.90
CA ILE A 377 8.12 30.66 15.30
C ILE A 377 6.95 31.29 16.05
N SER A 378 6.79 32.60 15.93
CA SER A 378 5.72 33.34 16.63
C SER A 378 4.33 32.83 16.20
N SER A 379 4.12 32.58 14.90
CA SER A 379 2.84 32.11 14.36
C SER A 379 2.57 30.63 14.64
N THR A 380 3.58 29.76 14.54
CA THR A 380 3.39 28.29 14.65
C THR A 380 3.46 27.80 16.10
N LEU A 381 4.34 28.40 16.91
CA LEU A 381 4.54 28.02 18.31
C LEU A 381 3.76 28.91 19.28
N ASP A 382 2.91 29.83 18.79
CA ASP A 382 2.10 30.76 19.61
C ASP A 382 2.96 31.51 20.66
N VAL A 383 4.18 31.87 20.27
CA VAL A 383 5.12 32.60 21.12
C VAL A 383 4.88 34.08 20.92
N LYS A 384 4.30 34.73 21.94
CA LYS A 384 4.01 36.16 21.92
C LYS A 384 5.20 37.03 22.31
N ASP A 385 6.23 36.45 22.93
CA ASP A 385 7.44 37.16 23.31
C ASP A 385 8.40 37.26 22.13
N GLU A 386 8.56 38.48 21.63
CA GLU A 386 9.35 38.79 20.45
C GLU A 386 10.85 38.51 20.64
N ARG A 387 11.36 38.62 21.87
CA ARG A 387 12.76 38.36 22.19
C ARG A 387 13.05 36.86 22.14
N ILE A 388 12.15 36.06 22.69
CA ILE A 388 12.26 34.60 22.65
C ILE A 388 12.22 34.10 21.21
N SER A 389 11.27 34.57 20.40
CA SER A 389 11.20 34.17 18.98
C SER A 389 12.46 34.54 18.20
N LYS A 390 13.11 35.65 18.56
CA LYS A 390 14.37 36.08 17.94
C LYS A 390 15.55 35.21 18.36
N ASP A 391 15.73 34.95 19.65
CA ASP A 391 16.81 34.11 20.17
C ASP A 391 16.74 32.68 19.57
N LEU A 392 15.53 32.14 19.44
CA LEU A 392 15.28 30.85 18.81
C LEU A 392 15.59 30.86 17.32
N ALA A 393 15.17 31.91 16.61
CA ALA A 393 15.46 32.07 15.19
C ALA A 393 16.98 32.14 14.95
N GLU A 394 17.71 32.90 15.76
CA GLU A 394 19.17 33.00 15.68
C GLU A 394 19.86 31.66 15.94
N ALA A 395 19.45 30.94 16.98
CA ALA A 395 19.99 29.60 17.28
C ALA A 395 19.72 28.60 16.14
N ILE A 396 18.50 28.60 15.57
CA ILE A 396 18.14 27.73 14.43
C ILE A 396 18.97 28.05 13.18
N ILE A 397 19.15 29.34 12.86
CA ILE A 397 19.97 29.77 11.72
C ILE A 397 21.43 29.40 11.92
N LYS A 398 21.98 29.57 13.13
CA LYS A 398 23.35 29.14 13.46
C LYS A 398 23.53 27.63 13.30
N ILE A 399 22.62 26.83 13.83
CA ILE A 399 22.64 25.37 13.65
C ILE A 399 22.56 25.00 12.17
N LYS A 400 21.66 25.61 11.40
CA LYS A 400 21.53 25.42 9.95
C LYS A 400 22.85 25.71 9.24
N ASN A 401 23.49 26.85 9.52
CA ASN A 401 24.70 27.28 8.85
C ASN A 401 25.90 26.39 9.18
N ILE A 402 26.03 25.94 10.43
CA ILE A 402 27.09 24.99 10.83
C ILE A 402 26.85 23.63 10.17
N LEU A 403 25.61 23.11 10.18
CA LEU A 403 25.27 21.84 9.52
C LEU A 403 25.47 21.89 7.99
N ALA A 404 25.40 23.08 7.39
CA ALA A 404 25.65 23.31 5.97
C ALA A 404 27.11 23.66 5.64
N ASN A 405 28.03 23.61 6.62
CA ASN A 405 29.44 24.02 6.50
C ASN A 405 29.63 25.46 5.98
N LEU A 406 28.66 26.35 6.24
CA LEU A 406 28.75 27.77 5.90
C LEU A 406 29.42 28.58 7.01
N GLU A 407 29.31 28.11 8.25
CA GLU A 407 29.94 28.69 9.44
C GLU A 407 30.64 27.60 10.25
N SER A 408 31.62 28.00 11.06
CA SER A 408 32.28 27.13 12.04
C SER A 408 31.78 27.46 13.44
N GLY A 409 31.53 26.43 14.27
CA GLY A 409 31.03 26.60 15.63
C GLY A 409 30.63 25.27 16.27
N ASP A 410 30.48 25.26 17.59
CA ASP A 410 29.95 24.09 18.31
C ASP A 410 28.43 24.10 18.25
N ILE A 411 27.86 23.13 17.53
CA ILE A 411 26.40 22.98 17.43
C ILE A 411 25.75 22.83 18.81
N ASN A 412 26.46 22.22 19.78
CA ASN A 412 25.90 21.98 21.11
C ASN A 412 25.62 23.27 21.88
N GLU A 413 26.37 24.34 21.63
CA GLU A 413 26.11 25.65 22.23
C GLU A 413 24.72 26.16 21.85
N TYR A 414 24.41 26.16 20.54
CA TYR A 414 23.13 26.63 20.03
C TYR A 414 21.98 25.66 20.33
N ILE A 415 22.25 24.35 20.41
CA ILE A 415 21.27 23.37 20.89
C ILE A 415 20.91 23.66 22.36
N ASN A 416 21.88 23.99 23.21
CA ASN A 416 21.61 24.36 24.60
C ASN A 416 20.80 25.66 24.69
N GLU A 417 21.04 26.64 23.81
CA GLU A 417 20.22 27.85 23.70
C GLU A 417 18.75 27.53 23.35
N LEU A 418 18.52 26.55 22.48
CA LEU A 418 17.16 26.05 22.27
C LEU A 418 16.63 25.45 23.58
N PHE A 419 17.32 24.49 24.21
CA PHE A 419 16.80 23.82 25.42
C PHE A 419 16.43 24.75 26.59
N LYS A 420 16.96 25.97 26.68
CA LYS A 420 16.49 26.97 27.66
C LYS A 420 15.00 27.28 27.58
N TYR A 421 14.41 27.13 26.40
CA TYR A 421 13.00 27.41 26.12
C TYR A 421 12.18 26.14 25.87
N GLU A 422 12.64 24.98 26.38
CA GLU A 422 12.01 23.66 26.18
C GLU A 422 10.49 23.67 26.44
N SER A 423 10.03 24.38 27.47
CA SER A 423 8.61 24.49 27.85
C SER A 423 7.69 24.98 26.72
N ILE A 424 8.23 25.71 25.74
CA ILE A 424 7.47 26.30 24.61
C ILE A 424 7.10 25.25 23.57
N TRP A 425 7.97 24.27 23.33
CA TRP A 425 7.77 23.28 22.27
C TRP A 425 7.73 21.84 22.77
N ARG A 426 7.99 21.56 24.04
CA ARG A 426 7.92 20.20 24.60
C ARG A 426 6.59 19.49 24.36
N SER A 427 5.48 20.24 24.36
CA SER A 427 4.14 19.73 24.06
C SER A 427 3.81 19.69 22.57
N LYS A 428 4.64 20.33 21.72
CA LYS A 428 4.43 20.52 20.28
C LYS A 428 5.38 19.68 19.43
N VAL A 429 6.49 19.23 19.99
CA VAL A 429 7.40 18.24 19.41
C VAL A 429 6.87 16.88 19.84
N GLY A 430 6.40 16.09 18.88
CA GLY A 430 6.00 14.71 19.14
C GLY A 430 7.12 13.98 19.88
N VAL A 431 6.80 13.33 20.99
CA VAL A 431 7.75 12.54 21.77
C VAL A 431 8.44 11.57 20.82
N LEU A 432 9.70 11.83 20.48
CA LEU A 432 10.58 10.79 19.97
C LEU A 432 10.72 9.83 21.13
N GLU A 433 9.95 8.75 21.13
CA GLU A 433 10.16 7.67 22.06
C GLU A 433 11.65 7.30 21.99
N PRO A 434 12.39 7.32 23.11
CA PRO A 434 13.75 6.83 23.09
C PRO A 434 13.69 5.41 22.53
N LEU A 435 14.43 5.16 21.46
CA LEU A 435 14.61 3.82 20.90
C LEU A 435 14.87 2.88 22.07
N ARG A 436 13.88 2.06 22.43
CA ARG A 436 14.09 0.93 23.32
C ARG A 436 15.06 0.03 22.60
N VAL A 437 16.36 0.23 22.87
CA VAL A 437 17.35 -0.79 22.63
C VAL A 437 16.96 -1.91 23.58
N GLU A 438 16.24 -2.90 23.08
CA GLU A 438 16.11 -4.18 23.76
C GLU A 438 17.54 -4.68 23.99
N ARG A 439 18.05 -4.45 25.20
CA ARG A 439 19.26 -5.13 25.63
C ARG A 439 18.89 -6.61 25.63
N PRO A 440 19.60 -7.46 24.87
CA PRO A 440 19.39 -8.89 25.01
C PRO A 440 19.60 -9.25 26.49
N PRO A 441 18.77 -10.15 27.06
CA PRO A 441 18.90 -10.51 28.46
C PRO A 441 20.33 -10.98 28.70
N LEU A 442 20.96 -10.40 29.73
CA LEU A 442 22.26 -10.86 30.20
C LEU A 442 22.19 -12.36 30.39
N SER A 443 23.03 -13.09 29.66
CA SER A 443 23.27 -14.50 29.90
C SER A 443 23.84 -14.64 31.31
N THR A 444 22.99 -15.00 32.27
CA THR A 444 23.44 -15.48 33.56
C THR A 444 24.02 -16.87 33.34
N GLY A 445 25.34 -16.90 33.16
CA GLY A 445 26.09 -18.14 33.19
C GLY A 445 25.93 -18.81 34.55
N THR A 446 25.45 -20.05 34.53
CA THR A 446 25.86 -21.06 35.51
C THR A 446 26.25 -22.33 34.74
N PRO A 447 27.45 -22.91 34.98
CA PRO A 447 27.89 -24.12 34.32
C PRO A 447 27.49 -25.35 35.15
N GLY A 448 27.03 -26.43 34.49
CA GLY A 448 27.03 -27.75 35.12
C GLY A 448 26.04 -28.80 34.60
N MET A 449 26.61 -29.85 34.00
CA MET A 449 26.21 -31.27 34.09
C MET A 449 24.97 -31.81 33.34
N SER A 450 25.29 -32.52 32.25
CA SER A 450 25.12 -33.98 32.06
C SER A 450 23.74 -34.67 32.16
N SER A 451 23.53 -35.51 31.14
CA SER A 451 22.88 -36.83 31.07
C SER A 451 21.39 -36.99 30.75
N LYS A 452 21.17 -37.61 29.58
CA LYS A 452 20.16 -38.62 29.19
C LYS A 452 18.82 -38.69 29.95
N GLU A 453 17.72 -38.63 29.20
CA GLU A 453 16.78 -39.77 29.09
C GLU A 453 15.77 -39.60 27.93
N LEU A 454 15.42 -40.75 27.34
CA LEU A 454 14.38 -40.93 26.32
C LEU A 454 12.98 -40.92 26.95
N GLY A 455 11.96 -40.47 26.19
CA GLY A 455 10.62 -41.07 26.32
C GLY A 455 9.39 -40.21 26.03
N LYS A 456 8.73 -40.55 24.90
CA LYS A 456 7.27 -40.67 24.68
C LYS A 456 6.35 -39.43 24.59
N SER A 457 5.83 -39.30 23.36
CA SER A 457 4.43 -39.09 22.94
C SER A 457 3.51 -38.18 23.75
N GLY A 458 3.00 -37.14 23.07
CA GLY A 458 1.77 -36.45 23.45
C GLY A 458 1.21 -35.68 22.25
N SER A 459 0.27 -36.30 21.54
CA SER A 459 -0.54 -35.68 20.49
C SER A 459 -1.29 -34.46 21.05
N LYS A 460 -0.98 -33.26 20.56
CA LYS A 460 -1.85 -32.10 20.75
C LYS A 460 -2.64 -31.84 19.48
N SER A 461 -3.95 -32.00 19.61
CA SER A 461 -4.97 -31.66 18.64
C SER A 461 -4.73 -30.28 18.03
N ARG A 462 -4.66 -30.20 16.70
CA ARG A 462 -4.82 -28.95 15.96
C ARG A 462 -6.24 -28.43 16.23
N LYS A 463 -6.37 -27.41 17.08
CA LYS A 463 -7.59 -26.59 17.11
C LYS A 463 -7.66 -25.81 15.79
N SER A 464 -8.73 -26.01 15.04
CA SER A 464 -9.07 -25.16 13.90
C SER A 464 -9.34 -23.75 14.42
N LEU A 465 -8.64 -22.76 13.86
CA LEU A 465 -8.97 -21.34 14.08
C LEU A 465 -10.39 -21.09 13.55
N ARG A 466 -11.22 -20.40 14.35
CA ARG A 466 -12.56 -19.98 13.92
C ARG A 466 -12.42 -18.85 12.89
N LYS A 467 -13.22 -18.90 11.82
CA LYS A 467 -13.37 -17.85 10.79
C LYS A 467 -13.59 -16.50 11.51
N GLY A 468 -12.83 -15.45 11.16
CA GLY A 468 -13.03 -14.08 11.67
C GLY A 468 -12.28 -13.65 12.94
N GLU A 469 -11.47 -14.49 13.59
CA GLU A 469 -10.68 -14.07 14.77
C GLU A 469 -9.55 -13.04 14.48
N GLY A 470 -9.18 -12.84 13.20
CA GLY A 470 -8.16 -11.87 12.79
C GLY A 470 -8.62 -10.40 12.90
N LEU A 471 -9.91 -10.14 12.66
CA LEU A 471 -10.47 -8.78 12.64
C LEU A 471 -10.61 -8.16 14.05
N LEU A 472 -10.86 -8.99 15.06
CA LEU A 472 -11.11 -8.55 16.44
C LEU A 472 -9.84 -8.22 17.23
N ARG A 473 -8.65 -8.64 16.76
CA ARG A 473 -7.37 -8.32 17.42
C ARG A 473 -6.75 -6.98 17.01
N PHE A 474 -7.31 -6.28 16.02
CA PHE A 474 -6.79 -4.98 15.56
C PHE A 474 -7.62 -3.79 16.07
N LEU A 475 -8.82 -4.03 16.60
CA LEU A 475 -9.73 -2.99 17.12
C LEU A 475 -9.61 -2.78 18.63
N GLY A 476 -8.71 -3.48 19.31
CA GLY A 476 -8.52 -3.40 20.75
C GLY A 476 -7.06 -3.41 21.12
N ASP A 477 -6.41 -2.25 20.98
CA ASP A 477 -5.42 -1.74 21.93
C ASP A 477 -5.41 -0.22 21.72
N SER A 478 -6.04 0.48 22.68
CA SER A 478 -6.20 1.94 22.74
C SER A 478 -4.91 2.64 23.11
#